data_AF-A0A4Y9J8G0-F1
#
_entry.id   AF-A0A4Y9J8G0-F1
#
_cell.length_a   1.000
_cell.length_b   1.000
_cell.length_c   1.000
_cell.angle_alpha   90.00
_cell.angle_beta   90.00
_cell.angle_gamma   90.00
#
_symmetry.space_group_name_H-M   'P 1'
#
loop_
_entity.id
_entity.type
_entity.pdbx_description
1 polymer ?
#
loop_
_entity_poly.entity_id
_entity_poly.type
_entity_poly.pdbx_seq_one_letter_code
_entity_poly.pdbx_strand_id
1 'polypeptide(L)'
;MDEIILNILHFDIPELNNFAQMIINWRTEIINSFVRINGKRINSSIAESINSQLKTILFNTHGIRNHERRRKRLIYVINKDNFSF
;
A
#
# COMPACT_ATOMS: atom_id res chain seq x y z
N MET A 1 -12.05 -17.25 -6.38
CA MET A 1 -10.63 -16.91 -6.63
C MET A 1 -10.00 -17.95 -7.54
N ASP A 2 -10.09 -19.22 -7.18
CA ASP A 2 -9.47 -20.30 -7.95
C ASP A 2 -10.05 -20.40 -9.38
N GLU A 3 -11.35 -20.15 -9.56
CA GLU A 3 -11.99 -20.03 -10.88
C GLU A 3 -11.45 -18.87 -11.73
N ILE A 4 -11.11 -17.73 -11.10
CA ILE A 4 -10.55 -16.57 -11.81
C ILE A 4 -9.12 -16.89 -12.27
N ILE A 5 -8.33 -17.53 -11.42
CA ILE A 5 -6.97 -17.98 -11.78
C ILE A 5 -7.05 -18.98 -12.94
N LEU A 6 -7.96 -19.94 -12.87
CA LEU A 6 -8.15 -20.94 -13.91
C LEU A 6 -8.55 -20.32 -15.24
N ASN A 7 -9.45 -19.35 -15.23
CA ASN A 7 -9.83 -18.60 -16.42
C ASN A 7 -8.66 -17.79 -17.00
N ILE A 8 -7.88 -17.10 -16.15
CA ILE A 8 -6.70 -16.33 -16.62
C ILE A 8 -5.69 -17.26 -17.29
N LEU A 9 -5.40 -18.42 -16.68
CA LEU A 9 -4.48 -19.41 -17.25
C LEU A 9 -5.05 -20.06 -18.52
N HIS A 10 -6.36 -20.21 -18.63
CA HIS A 10 -7.02 -20.78 -19.81
C HIS A 10 -6.97 -19.85 -21.02
N PHE A 11 -7.17 -18.54 -20.82
CA PHE A 11 -7.11 -17.55 -21.90
C PHE A 11 -5.68 -17.17 -22.32
N ASP A 12 -4.67 -17.56 -21.53
CA ASP A 12 -3.23 -17.39 -21.77
C ASP A 12 -2.84 -15.99 -22.29
N ILE A 13 -3.37 -14.97 -21.63
CA ILE A 13 -3.03 -13.57 -21.90
C ILE A 13 -1.73 -13.25 -21.16
N PRO A 14 -0.60 -12.99 -21.85
CA PRO A 14 0.71 -12.86 -21.22
C PRO A 14 0.77 -11.79 -20.11
N GLU A 15 0.05 -10.68 -20.28
CA GLU A 15 -0.02 -9.59 -19.31
C GLU A 15 -0.72 -10.01 -18.01
N LEU A 16 -1.65 -10.97 -18.09
CA LEU A 16 -2.37 -11.49 -16.94
C LEU A 16 -1.64 -12.62 -16.23
N ASN A 17 -0.62 -13.23 -16.84
CA ASN A 17 0.15 -14.30 -16.21
C ASN A 17 0.85 -13.82 -14.93
N ASN A 18 1.44 -12.62 -14.95
CA ASN A 18 2.02 -11.99 -13.75
C ASN A 18 0.97 -11.71 -12.68
N PHE A 19 -0.24 -11.33 -13.10
CA PHE A 19 -1.35 -11.07 -12.19
C PHE A 19 -1.88 -12.37 -11.54
N ALA A 20 -2.01 -13.46 -12.30
CA ALA A 20 -2.36 -14.77 -11.76
C ALA A 20 -1.34 -15.25 -10.71
N GLN A 21 -0.04 -15.13 -11.03
CA GLN A 21 1.04 -15.46 -10.09
C GLN A 21 0.97 -14.61 -8.82
N MET A 22 0.68 -13.31 -8.92
CA MET A 22 0.47 -12.45 -7.76
C MET A 22 -0.72 -12.93 -6.91
N ILE A 23 -1.85 -13.26 -7.50
CA ILE A 23 -3.03 -13.74 -6.75
C ILE A 23 -2.71 -15.04 -6.02
N ILE A 24 -2.01 -15.99 -6.69
CA ILE A 24 -1.61 -17.26 -6.08
C ILE A 24 -0.68 -17.00 -4.88
N ASN A 25 0.36 -16.18 -5.07
CA ASN A 25 1.37 -15.92 -4.05
C ASN A 25 0.81 -15.18 -2.83
N TRP A 26 -0.14 -14.26 -3.03
CA TRP A 26 -0.71 -13.42 -1.98
C TRP A 26 -2.12 -13.83 -1.56
N ARG A 27 -2.55 -15.05 -1.91
CA ARG A 27 -3.94 -15.52 -1.70
C ARG A 27 -4.38 -15.36 -0.25
N THR A 28 -3.53 -15.75 0.68
CA THR A 28 -3.81 -15.70 2.12
C THR A 28 -3.97 -14.26 2.60
N GLU A 29 -3.06 -13.38 2.22
CA GLU A 29 -3.05 -11.96 2.60
C GLU A 29 -4.25 -11.23 2.00
N ILE A 30 -4.59 -11.51 0.74
CA ILE A 30 -5.78 -10.95 0.09
C ILE A 30 -7.04 -11.38 0.85
N ILE A 31 -7.19 -12.65 1.20
CA ILE A 31 -8.33 -13.14 1.99
C ILE A 31 -8.37 -12.44 3.36
N ASN A 32 -7.22 -12.38 4.04
CA ASN A 32 -7.10 -11.73 5.34
C ASN A 32 -7.43 -10.23 5.30
N SER A 33 -7.21 -9.55 4.18
CA SER A 33 -7.57 -8.13 4.00
C SER A 33 -9.08 -7.87 4.09
N PHE A 34 -9.92 -8.89 3.90
CA PHE A 34 -11.37 -8.77 4.08
C PHE A 34 -11.83 -8.97 5.53
N VAL A 35 -10.95 -9.51 6.40
CA VAL A 35 -11.26 -9.73 7.81
C VAL A 35 -11.38 -8.39 8.53
N ARG A 36 -12.44 -8.27 9.35
CA ARG A 36 -12.65 -7.11 10.23
C ARG A 36 -12.18 -7.44 11.63
N ILE A 37 -11.31 -6.61 12.18
CA ILE A 37 -10.90 -6.66 13.59
C ILE A 37 -11.60 -5.51 14.29
N ASN A 38 -12.32 -5.80 15.37
CA ASN A 38 -13.07 -4.81 16.16
C ASN A 38 -14.00 -3.92 15.30
N GLY A 39 -14.71 -4.55 14.35
CA GLY A 39 -15.65 -3.87 13.45
C GLY A 39 -15.02 -3.06 12.32
N LYS A 40 -13.68 -2.92 12.27
CA LYS A 40 -12.96 -2.21 11.21
C LYS A 40 -12.20 -3.18 10.33
N ARG A 41 -12.26 -2.99 9.01
CA ARG A 41 -11.42 -3.72 8.05
C ARG A 41 -10.00 -3.16 8.13
N ILE A 42 -8.99 -4.03 8.28
CA ILE A 42 -7.61 -3.62 8.08
C ILE A 42 -7.46 -3.31 6.59
N ASN A 43 -7.29 -2.04 6.26
CA ASN A 43 -7.13 -1.60 4.88
C ASN A 43 -5.80 -0.87 4.69
N SER A 44 -5.28 -0.93 3.47
CA SER A 44 -4.06 -0.20 3.09
C SER A 44 -4.28 1.30 2.96
N SER A 45 -5.52 1.78 3.02
CA SER A 45 -5.88 3.18 2.74
C SER A 45 -5.24 4.17 3.70
N ILE A 46 -5.05 3.80 4.98
CA ILE A 46 -4.32 4.64 5.95
C ILE A 46 -2.85 4.78 5.54
N ALA A 47 -2.20 3.67 5.20
CA ALA A 47 -0.81 3.66 4.75
C ALA A 47 -0.64 4.40 3.41
N GLU A 48 -1.58 4.24 2.48
CA GLU A 48 -1.61 4.96 1.20
C GLU A 48 -1.77 6.46 1.39
N SER A 49 -2.64 6.89 2.31
CA SER A 49 -2.81 8.30 2.66
C SER A 49 -1.49 8.91 3.17
N ILE A 50 -0.83 8.23 4.11
CA ILE A 50 0.49 8.64 4.62
C ILE A 50 1.53 8.66 3.50
N ASN A 51 1.58 7.63 2.64
CA ASN A 51 2.49 7.58 1.50
C ASN A 51 2.28 8.72 0.51
N SER A 52 1.03 9.13 0.29
CA SER A 52 0.69 10.28 -0.56
C SER A 52 1.21 11.59 0.05
N GLN A 53 0.96 11.82 1.35
CA GLN A 53 1.49 12.99 2.05
C GLN A 53 3.03 13.03 2.01
N LEU A 54 3.68 11.88 2.26
CA LEU A 54 5.14 11.72 2.18
C LEU A 54 5.67 12.12 0.80
N LYS A 55 5.05 11.64 -0.29
CA LYS A 55 5.45 11.97 -1.67
C LYS A 55 5.39 13.47 -1.93
N THR A 56 4.32 14.15 -1.50
CA THR A 56 4.15 15.59 -1.66
C THR A 56 5.22 16.37 -0.89
N ILE A 57 5.50 15.99 0.35
CA ILE A 57 6.56 16.62 1.16
C ILE A 57 7.92 16.40 0.50
N LEU A 58 8.22 15.18 0.06
CA LEU A 58 9.48 14.86 -0.61
C LEU A 58 9.67 15.68 -1.88
N PHE A 59 8.63 15.81 -2.71
CA PHE A 59 8.64 16.65 -3.90
C PHE A 59 8.91 18.12 -3.56
N ASN A 60 8.20 18.67 -2.58
CA ASN A 60 8.32 20.08 -2.19
C ASN A 60 9.66 20.44 -1.53
N THR A 61 10.36 19.46 -0.94
CA THR A 61 11.59 19.72 -0.17
C THR A 61 12.85 20.01 -1.01
N HIS A 62 12.77 20.04 -2.35
CA HIS A 62 13.81 20.52 -3.29
C HIS A 62 15.27 20.34 -2.79
N GLY A 63 15.66 19.12 -2.44
CA GLY A 63 17.06 18.80 -2.17
C GLY A 63 17.57 18.94 -0.73
N ILE A 64 16.77 18.59 0.29
CA ILE A 64 17.35 18.31 1.63
C ILE A 64 18.34 17.14 1.51
N ARG A 65 19.63 17.43 1.35
CA ARG A 65 20.70 16.42 1.16
C ARG A 65 20.95 15.58 2.42
N ASN A 66 20.69 16.14 3.60
CA ASN A 66 20.87 15.45 4.87
C ASN A 66 19.68 14.52 5.17
N HIS A 67 19.92 13.20 5.12
CA HIS A 67 18.94 12.16 5.36
C HIS A 67 18.27 12.27 6.75
N GLU A 68 19.06 12.46 7.80
CA GLU A 68 18.56 12.58 9.18
C GLU A 68 17.62 13.78 9.35
N ARG A 69 18.00 14.93 8.79
CA ARG A 69 17.16 16.14 8.82
C ARG A 69 15.85 15.91 8.06
N ARG A 70 15.90 15.20 6.94
CA ARG A 70 14.72 14.87 6.12
C ARG A 70 13.74 13.98 6.90
N ARG A 71 14.24 12.90 7.51
CA ARG A 71 13.43 11.95 8.30
C ARG A 71 12.75 12.62 9.48
N LYS A 72 13.49 13.44 10.26
CA LYS A 72 12.93 14.18 11.42
C LYS A 72 11.79 15.11 11.01
N ARG A 73 11.93 15.79 9.85
CA ARG A 73 10.89 16.70 9.33
C ARG A 73 9.66 15.94 8.84
N LEU A 74 9.82 14.83 8.12
CA LEU A 74 8.71 13.99 7.67
C LEU A 74 7.90 13.48 8.86
N ILE A 75 8.57 12.93 9.88
CA ILE A 75 7.92 12.44 11.09
C ILE A 75 7.19 13.59 11.81
N TYR A 76 7.81 14.77 11.93
CA TYR A 76 7.17 15.92 12.57
C TYR A 76 5.90 16.37 11.85
N VAL A 77 5.93 16.49 10.52
CA VAL A 77 4.76 16.93 9.72
C VAL A 77 3.64 15.89 9.78
N ILE A 78 3.96 14.62 9.56
CA ILE A 78 2.97 13.53 9.62
C ILE A 78 2.33 13.47 11.00
N ASN A 79 3.13 13.61 12.07
CA ASN A 79 2.59 13.50 13.42
C ASN A 79 1.74 14.71 13.83
N LYS A 80 2.03 15.89 13.29
CA LYS A 80 1.29 17.11 13.58
C LYS A 80 -0.12 17.09 12.99
N ASP A 81 -0.29 16.46 11.82
CA ASP A 81 -1.56 16.46 11.10
C ASP A 81 -2.40 15.17 11.31
N ASN A 82 -1.79 14.05 11.71
CA ASN A 82 -2.48 12.75 11.75
C ASN A 82 -2.76 12.16 13.15
N PHE A 83 -2.27 12.73 14.25
CA PHE A 83 -2.46 12.19 15.62
C PHE A 83 -3.01 13.23 16.62
N SER A 84 -4.18 13.78 16.34
CA SER A 84 -5.08 14.27 17.39
C SER A 84 -6.07 13.14 17.69
N PHE A 85 -5.82 12.37 18.74
CA PHE A 85 -6.81 11.47 19.32
C PHE A 85 -7.85 12.27 20.10
#